data_AF-A0A2D4GN61-F1
#
_entry.id   AF-A0A2D4GN61-F1
#
_cell.length_a   1.000
_cell.length_b   1.000
_cell.length_c   1.000
_cell.angle_alpha   90.00
_cell.angle_beta   90.00
_cell.angle_gamma   90.00
#
_symmetry.space_group_name_H-M   'P 1'
#
loop_
_entity.id
_entity.type
_entity.pdbx_description
1 polymer ?
#
loop_
_entity_poly.entity_id
_entity_poly.type
_entity_poly.pdbx_seq_one_letter_code
_entity_poly.pdbx_strand_id
1 'polypeptide(L)'
;RPGVAAEATRATATETKQAAVAPAERIPAELREPFYTDQYEQEHMKPPLIRLLLSSDVYCRAWCQALPSGPDGTLPPKDNAALLQLLAHRGLVPTFQDKPVKEADLHHKPIKLGAHLALIDSLMTAFAMEATSSLSVALGTEPAAVSWDQKLLRWIDMVLTVHSFTFSLSLSLSLSLSLSL
;
A
#
# COMPACT_ATOMS: atom_id res chain seq x y z
N ARG A 1 -62.71 -0.42 24.35
CA ARG A 1 -62.87 -1.08 23.02
C ARG A 1 -62.95 0.03 21.98
N PRO A 2 -62.37 -0.08 20.78
CA PRO A 2 -61.10 -0.73 20.40
C PRO A 2 -60.29 0.09 19.35
N GLY A 3 -59.11 -0.42 18.97
CA GLY A 3 -58.40 -0.12 17.71
C GLY A 3 -57.65 1.21 17.68
N VAL A 4 -56.37 1.30 17.36
CA VAL A 4 -55.65 0.79 16.18
C VAL A 4 -54.18 0.59 16.60
N ALA A 5 -53.67 -0.61 16.82
CA ALA A 5 -53.08 -1.53 15.84
C ALA A 5 -52.08 -0.89 14.86
N ALA A 6 -50.79 -1.11 15.15
CA ALA A 6 -49.74 -1.42 14.18
C ALA A 6 -49.47 -0.45 13.01
N GLU A 7 -48.37 0.30 13.09
CA GLU A 7 -47.50 0.46 11.92
C GLU A 7 -46.07 0.80 12.42
N ALA A 8 -45.24 -0.24 12.54
CA ALA A 8 -44.18 -0.52 11.58
C ALA A 8 -42.95 0.40 11.78
N THR A 9 -42.08 -0.10 12.65
CA THR A 9 -40.62 -0.09 12.54
C THR A 9 -40.13 0.28 11.13
N ARG A 10 -39.80 1.56 10.91
CA ARG A 10 -38.98 1.96 9.76
C ARG A 10 -37.64 2.43 10.29
N ALA A 11 -36.79 1.44 10.55
CA ALA A 11 -35.35 1.64 10.65
C ALA A 11 -34.90 2.31 9.34
N THR A 12 -34.54 3.58 9.41
CA THR A 12 -33.81 4.25 8.33
C THR A 12 -32.40 3.66 8.34
N ALA A 13 -32.23 2.60 7.56
CA ALA A 13 -30.94 2.13 7.12
C ALA A 13 -30.26 3.30 6.42
N THR A 14 -29.33 3.93 7.14
CA THR A 14 -28.36 4.85 6.56
C THR A 14 -27.47 4.02 5.65
N GLU A 15 -27.87 3.93 4.39
CA GLU A 15 -27.06 3.44 3.30
C GLU A 15 -25.83 4.34 3.21
N THR A 16 -24.73 3.89 3.82
CA THR A 16 -23.39 4.44 3.65
C THR A 16 -22.97 4.18 2.22
N LYS A 17 -23.45 5.04 1.32
CA LYS A 17 -22.89 5.18 -0.01
C LYS A 17 -21.50 5.76 0.19
N GLN A 18 -20.52 4.87 0.31
CA GLN A 18 -19.09 5.17 0.29
C GLN A 18 -18.82 5.81 -1.08
N ALA A 19 -19.04 7.12 -1.18
CA ALA A 19 -18.70 7.89 -2.35
C ALA A 19 -17.20 7.72 -2.54
N ALA A 20 -16.80 7.16 -3.68
CA ALA A 20 -15.41 7.10 -4.06
C ALA A 20 -14.91 8.53 -4.25
N VAL A 21 -14.40 9.11 -3.16
CA VAL A 21 -13.72 10.41 -3.14
C VAL A 21 -12.65 10.39 -4.23
N ALA A 22 -12.69 11.38 -5.12
CA ALA A 22 -11.72 11.51 -6.20
C ALA A 22 -10.30 11.59 -5.58
N PRO A 23 -9.27 11.00 -6.21
CA PRO A 23 -7.92 10.95 -5.63
C PRO A 23 -7.36 12.35 -5.25
N ALA A 24 -7.78 13.41 -5.94
CA ALA A 24 -7.40 14.80 -5.66
C ALA A 24 -8.10 15.43 -4.43
N GLU A 25 -9.19 14.86 -3.94
CA GLU A 25 -9.83 15.24 -2.68
C GLU A 25 -9.19 14.57 -1.46
N ARG A 26 -8.40 13.49 -1.66
CA ARG A 26 -7.71 12.80 -0.56
C ARG A 26 -6.45 13.52 -0.09
N ILE A 27 -5.86 14.38 -0.92
CA ILE A 27 -4.68 15.15 -0.57
C ILE A 27 -5.11 16.56 -0.14
N PRO A 28 -4.84 16.97 1.12
CA PRO A 28 -5.14 18.32 1.61
C PRO A 28 -4.59 19.41 0.68
N ALA A 29 -5.34 20.50 0.51
CA ALA A 29 -4.96 21.58 -0.41
C ALA A 29 -3.55 22.14 -0.14
N GLU A 30 -3.15 22.20 1.13
CA GLU A 30 -1.83 22.64 1.60
C GLU A 30 -0.66 21.78 1.10
N LEU A 31 -0.93 20.54 0.69
CA LEU A 31 0.07 19.55 0.25
C LEU A 31 0.05 19.28 -1.26
N ARG A 32 -0.86 19.91 -2.02
CA ARG A 32 -0.93 19.73 -3.48
C ARG A 32 0.30 20.26 -4.21
N GLU A 33 0.82 21.40 -3.74
CA GLU A 33 2.07 21.98 -4.19
C GLU A 33 3.03 22.00 -3.00
N PRO A 34 3.74 20.89 -2.70
CA PRO A 34 4.52 20.78 -1.47
C PRO A 34 5.86 21.54 -1.50
N PHE A 35 6.27 22.05 -2.66
CA PHE A 35 7.53 22.76 -2.86
C PHE A 35 7.28 24.21 -3.28
N TYR A 36 8.26 25.06 -3.02
CA TYR A 36 8.35 26.40 -3.59
C TYR A 36 9.80 26.70 -3.94
N THR A 37 10.00 27.55 -4.94
CA THR A 37 11.31 28.04 -5.33
C THR A 37 11.55 29.40 -4.65
N ASP A 38 12.71 29.58 -4.03
CA ASP A 38 13.08 30.86 -3.44
C ASP A 38 13.72 31.82 -4.48
N GLN A 39 14.13 32.99 -4.00
CA GLN A 39 14.78 34.01 -4.83
C GLN A 39 16.18 33.61 -5.37
N TYR A 40 16.74 32.50 -4.88
CA TYR A 40 18.02 31.94 -5.32
C TYR A 40 17.82 30.69 -6.20
N GLU A 41 16.60 30.49 -6.71
CA GLU A 41 16.22 29.32 -7.51
C GLU A 41 16.39 27.97 -6.78
N GLN A 42 16.42 27.99 -5.44
CA GLN A 42 16.49 26.78 -4.63
C GLN A 42 15.08 26.27 -4.35
N GLU A 43 14.88 24.96 -4.55
CA GLU A 43 13.63 24.30 -4.21
C GLU A 43 13.59 23.97 -2.70
N HIS A 44 12.54 24.44 -2.03
CA HIS A 44 12.31 24.23 -0.61
C HIS A 44 10.98 23.52 -0.36
N MET A 45 10.95 22.65 0.63
CA MET A 45 9.71 22.04 1.11
C MET A 45 8.89 23.06 1.93
N LYS A 46 7.59 23.15 1.67
CA LYS A 46 6.67 23.98 2.45
C LYS A 46 6.55 23.43 3.89
N PRO A 47 6.38 24.31 4.91
CA PRO A 47 6.24 23.90 6.31
C PRO A 47 5.15 22.83 6.60
N PRO A 48 3.97 22.81 5.94
CA PRO A 48 2.97 21.78 6.16
C PRO A 48 3.47 20.36 5.88
N LEU A 49 4.23 20.17 4.80
CA LEU A 49 4.80 18.86 4.47
C LEU A 49 5.83 18.44 5.52
N ILE A 50 6.72 19.36 5.91
CA ILE A 50 7.74 19.08 6.93
C ILE A 50 7.08 18.67 8.26
N ARG A 51 6.04 19.40 8.69
CA ARG A 51 5.30 19.06 9.92
C ARG A 51 4.64 17.69 9.84
N LEU A 52 4.05 17.33 8.70
CA LEU A 52 3.43 16.03 8.49
C LEU A 52 4.47 14.89 8.57
N LEU A 53 5.62 15.05 7.90
CA LEU A 53 6.67 14.02 7.92
C LEU A 53 7.26 13.84 9.32
N LEU A 54 7.30 14.89 10.14
CA LEU A 54 7.77 14.84 11.53
C LEU A 54 6.74 14.30 12.53
N SER A 55 5.45 14.23 12.19
CA SER A 55 4.38 13.91 13.16
C SER A 55 4.16 12.43 13.40
N SER A 56 4.88 11.53 12.71
CA SER A 56 4.71 10.07 12.70
C SER A 56 3.36 9.56 12.17
N ASP A 57 2.31 10.38 12.24
CA ASP A 57 0.94 9.96 11.96
C ASP A 57 0.74 9.45 10.54
N VAL A 58 1.44 10.05 9.57
CA VAL A 58 1.35 9.64 8.17
C VAL A 58 1.84 8.20 7.98
N TYR A 59 2.92 7.83 8.66
CA TYR A 59 3.49 6.48 8.59
C TYR A 59 2.66 5.47 9.36
N CYS A 60 2.21 5.82 10.56
CA CYS A 60 1.36 4.95 11.37
C CYS A 60 0.02 4.68 10.69
N ARG A 61 -0.60 5.70 10.08
CA ARG A 61 -1.82 5.50 9.29
C ARG A 61 -1.58 4.63 8.07
N ALA A 62 -0.47 4.85 7.35
CA ALA A 62 -0.12 4.02 6.20
C ALA A 62 0.01 2.55 6.60
N TRP A 63 0.70 2.25 7.71
CA TRP A 63 0.77 0.90 8.26
C TRP A 63 -0.61 0.32 8.54
N CYS A 64 -1.44 1.01 9.32
CA CYS A 64 -2.77 0.53 9.72
C CYS A 64 -3.72 0.30 8.53
N GLN A 65 -3.55 1.06 7.45
CA GLN A 65 -4.37 0.94 6.25
C GLN A 65 -3.87 -0.16 5.30
N ALA A 66 -2.55 -0.30 5.18
CA ALA A 66 -1.92 -1.13 4.16
C ALA A 66 -1.67 -2.56 4.66
N LEU A 67 -1.45 -2.75 5.96
CA LEU A 67 -1.03 -4.02 6.52
C LEU A 67 -2.12 -4.56 7.46
N PRO A 68 -2.58 -5.81 7.26
CA PRO A 68 -3.50 -6.44 8.18
C PRO A 68 -2.81 -6.60 9.55
N SER A 69 -3.59 -6.45 10.63
CA SER A 69 -3.16 -6.87 11.95
C SER A 69 -2.77 -8.34 11.86
N GLY A 70 -1.49 -8.64 12.08
CA GLY A 70 -0.95 -9.99 11.90
C GLY A 70 -1.70 -11.01 12.77
N PRO A 71 -1.57 -12.31 12.45
CA PRO A 71 -2.20 -13.40 13.23
C PRO A 71 -1.78 -13.43 14.70
N ASP A 72 -0.65 -12.78 15.02
CA ASP A 72 -0.07 -12.68 16.36
C ASP A 72 -0.69 -11.55 17.23
N GLY A 73 -1.72 -10.86 16.74
CA GLY A 73 -2.39 -9.80 17.49
C GLY A 73 -1.52 -8.55 17.71
N THR A 74 -0.47 -8.35 16.90
CA THR A 74 0.39 -7.16 16.97
C THR A 74 -0.44 -5.90 16.84
N LEU A 75 -0.39 -5.07 17.89
CA LEU A 75 -1.11 -3.80 17.95
C LEU A 75 -0.60 -2.84 16.87
N PRO A 76 -1.49 -1.97 16.33
CA PRO A 76 -1.09 -0.95 15.39
C PRO A 76 -0.04 0.00 16.03
N PRO A 77 0.96 0.45 15.26
CA PRO A 77 1.97 1.39 15.74
C PRO A 77 1.30 2.72 16.10
N LYS A 78 1.71 3.28 17.23
CA LYS A 78 1.22 4.59 17.72
C LYS A 78 2.24 5.71 17.51
N ASP A 79 3.48 5.37 17.26
CA ASP A 79 4.62 6.28 17.09
C ASP A 79 5.68 5.69 16.15
N ASN A 80 6.70 6.49 15.85
CA ASN A 80 7.83 6.08 15.02
C ASN A 80 8.62 4.91 15.64
N ALA A 81 8.78 4.88 16.97
CA ALA A 81 9.51 3.82 17.66
C ALA A 81 8.84 2.45 17.48
N ALA A 82 7.54 2.35 17.76
CA ALA A 82 6.76 1.13 17.56
C ALA A 82 6.78 0.70 16.09
N LEU A 83 6.68 1.66 15.16
CA LEU A 83 6.72 1.38 13.74
C LEU A 83 8.06 0.77 13.30
N LEU A 84 9.19 1.35 13.72
CA LEU A 84 10.52 0.83 13.44
C LEU A 84 10.71 -0.58 14.02
N GLN A 85 10.18 -0.83 15.22
CA GLN A 85 10.20 -2.16 15.81
C GLN A 85 9.41 -3.16 14.97
N LEU A 86 8.17 -2.85 14.59
CA LEU A 86 7.34 -3.75 13.78
C LEU A 86 8.00 -4.09 12.43
N LEU A 87 8.61 -3.10 11.78
CA LEU A 87 9.38 -3.31 10.56
C LEU A 87 10.60 -4.21 10.79
N ALA A 88 11.32 -4.02 11.90
CA ALA A 88 12.45 -4.88 12.26
C ALA A 88 12.03 -6.34 12.51
N HIS A 89 10.89 -6.58 13.16
CA HIS A 89 10.34 -7.93 13.36
C HIS A 89 9.98 -8.62 12.03
N ARG A 90 9.65 -7.83 10.99
CA ARG A 90 9.44 -8.32 9.62
C ARG A 90 10.73 -8.45 8.81
N GLY A 91 11.90 -8.15 9.38
CA GLY A 91 13.18 -8.14 8.68
C GLY A 91 13.38 -6.95 7.72
N LEU A 92 12.54 -5.92 7.82
CA LEU A 92 12.53 -4.74 6.95
C LEU A 92 13.07 -3.51 7.67
N VAL A 93 14.28 -3.63 8.24
CA VAL A 93 14.90 -2.52 8.98
C VAL A 93 15.24 -1.37 8.01
N PRO A 94 14.63 -0.18 8.16
CA PRO A 94 14.97 0.94 7.29
C PRO A 94 16.41 1.39 7.51
N THR A 95 17.14 1.66 6.43
CA THR A 95 18.55 2.09 6.50
C THR A 95 18.77 3.40 5.75
N PHE A 96 19.56 4.30 6.34
CA PHE A 96 19.96 5.57 5.75
C PHE A 96 21.46 5.77 5.98
N GLN A 97 22.24 6.00 4.91
CA GLN A 97 23.71 6.06 4.96
C GLN A 97 24.32 4.82 5.65
N ASP A 98 23.89 3.63 5.22
CA ASP A 98 24.33 2.33 5.73
C ASP A 98 24.11 2.10 7.25
N LYS A 99 23.24 2.92 7.87
CA LYS A 99 22.92 2.83 9.29
C LYS A 99 21.41 2.63 9.48
N PRO A 100 20.98 1.80 10.44
CA PRO A 100 19.56 1.69 10.79
C PRO A 100 18.99 3.05 11.20
N VAL A 101 17.85 3.40 10.61
CA VAL A 101 17.12 4.63 10.95
C VAL A 101 16.63 4.56 12.39
N LYS A 102 16.89 5.62 13.16
CA LYS A 102 16.41 5.75 14.55
C LYS A 102 15.27 6.76 14.63
N GLU A 103 14.49 6.66 15.69
CA GLU A 103 13.43 7.63 16.00
C GLU A 103 13.97 9.08 16.03
N ALA A 104 15.14 9.30 16.62
CA ALA A 104 15.78 10.61 16.65
C ALA A 104 16.09 11.19 15.26
N ASP A 105 16.29 10.35 14.24
CA ASP A 105 16.49 10.80 12.86
C ASP A 105 15.20 11.30 12.23
N LEU A 106 14.06 10.70 12.59
CA LEU A 106 12.72 11.05 12.12
C LEU A 106 12.12 12.28 12.83
N HIS A 107 12.71 12.71 13.94
CA HIS A 107 12.37 13.95 14.64
C HIS A 107 13.39 15.07 14.44
N HIS A 108 14.43 14.83 13.62
CA HIS A 108 15.51 15.78 13.43
C HIS A 108 15.04 17.08 12.75
N LYS A 109 15.66 18.21 13.14
CA LYS A 109 15.45 19.53 12.55
C LYS A 109 16.83 20.15 12.27
N PRO A 110 17.19 20.48 11.02
CA PRO A 110 16.39 20.35 9.79
C PRO A 110 16.00 18.90 9.45
N ILE A 111 14.95 18.69 8.66
CA ILE A 111 14.43 17.34 8.39
C ILE A 111 15.47 16.46 7.68
N LYS A 112 15.69 15.24 8.19
CA LYS A 112 16.50 14.23 7.50
C LYS A 112 15.65 13.49 6.47
N LEU A 113 15.37 14.13 5.34
CA LEU A 113 14.47 13.57 4.32
C LEU A 113 14.84 12.14 3.90
N GLY A 114 16.13 11.84 3.75
CA GLY A 114 16.57 10.48 3.39
C GLY A 114 16.22 9.40 4.42
N ALA A 115 16.17 9.73 5.72
CA ALA A 115 15.72 8.80 6.75
C ALA A 115 14.21 8.52 6.65
N HIS A 116 13.42 9.56 6.33
CA HIS A 116 11.99 9.41 6.07
C HIS A 116 11.72 8.59 4.79
N LEU A 117 12.48 8.81 3.73
CA LEU A 117 12.38 8.03 2.49
C LEU A 117 12.70 6.56 2.71
N ALA A 118 13.75 6.24 3.49
CA ALA A 118 14.08 4.86 3.84
C ALA A 118 12.94 4.17 4.61
N LEU A 119 12.28 4.88 5.53
CA LEU A 119 11.12 4.37 6.25
C LEU A 119 9.93 4.10 5.31
N ILE A 120 9.66 5.03 4.38
CA ILE A 120 8.60 4.88 3.37
C ILE A 120 8.89 3.66 2.49
N ASP A 121 10.12 3.49 2.03
CA ASP A 121 10.53 2.36 1.20
C ASP A 121 10.33 1.00 1.90
N SER A 122 10.67 0.94 3.19
CA SER A 122 10.45 -0.26 4.01
C SER A 122 8.95 -0.54 4.21
N LEU A 123 8.13 0.49 4.39
CA LEU A 123 6.66 0.38 4.45
C LEU A 123 6.07 -0.11 3.11
N MET A 124 6.54 0.43 2.00
CA MET A 124 6.11 0.01 0.66
C MET A 124 6.49 -1.45 0.39
N THR A 125 7.69 -1.86 0.80
CA THR A 125 8.14 -3.26 0.73
C THR A 125 7.26 -4.16 1.58
N ALA A 126 6.96 -3.77 2.82
CA ALA A 126 6.06 -4.53 3.69
C ALA A 126 4.68 -4.72 3.05
N PHE A 127 4.12 -3.65 2.49
CA PHE A 127 2.85 -3.70 1.77
C PHE A 127 2.92 -4.62 0.54
N ALA A 128 3.98 -4.54 -0.27
CA ALA A 128 4.15 -5.40 -1.44
C ALA A 128 4.25 -6.88 -1.08
N MET A 129 4.95 -7.21 0.02
CA MET A 129 5.02 -8.57 0.54
C MET A 129 3.64 -9.11 0.94
N GLU A 130 2.82 -8.28 1.58
CA GLU A 130 1.46 -8.64 1.97
C GLU A 130 0.55 -8.80 0.74
N ALA A 131 0.58 -7.84 -0.18
CA ALA A 131 -0.24 -7.85 -1.39
C ALA A 131 0.08 -9.05 -2.31
N THR A 132 1.32 -9.52 -2.31
CA THR A 132 1.78 -10.68 -3.09
C THR A 132 1.77 -11.99 -2.29
N SER A 133 1.30 -11.99 -1.05
CA SER A 133 1.26 -13.19 -0.19
C SER A 133 0.35 -14.28 -0.75
N SER A 134 -0.74 -13.90 -1.43
CA SER A 134 -1.73 -14.80 -2.04
C SER A 134 -1.31 -15.33 -3.41
N LEU A 135 -0.22 -14.80 -3.99
CA LEU A 135 0.27 -15.21 -5.30
C LEU A 135 0.88 -16.60 -5.19
N SER A 136 0.24 -17.58 -5.82
CA SER A 136 0.72 -18.96 -5.83
C SER A 136 2.01 -19.06 -6.64
N VAL A 137 3.06 -19.58 -6.00
CA VAL A 137 4.28 -19.97 -6.70
C VAL A 137 3.99 -21.30 -7.41
N ALA A 138 4.18 -21.33 -8.73
CA ALA A 138 3.90 -22.51 -9.56
C ALA A 138 4.52 -23.80 -8.98
N LEU A 139 3.78 -24.89 -9.13
CA LEU A 139 4.15 -26.23 -8.65
C LEU A 139 5.49 -26.67 -9.26
N GLY A 140 6.52 -26.81 -8.42
CA GLY A 140 7.84 -27.31 -8.83
C GLY A 140 9.04 -26.42 -8.48
N THR A 141 8.84 -25.28 -7.83
CA THR A 141 9.95 -24.50 -7.25
C THR A 141 9.80 -24.35 -5.75
N GLU A 142 10.86 -24.67 -5.01
CA GLU A 142 10.95 -24.56 -3.55
C GLU A 142 10.37 -23.22 -3.05
N PRO A 143 9.28 -23.24 -2.27
CA PRO A 143 8.55 -22.03 -1.85
C PRO A 143 9.29 -21.18 -0.80
N ALA A 144 10.44 -21.63 -0.30
CA ALA A 144 11.02 -21.11 0.94
C ALA A 144 11.80 -19.78 0.81
N ALA A 145 12.13 -19.28 -0.39
CA ALA A 145 13.02 -18.11 -0.52
C ALA A 145 12.73 -17.15 -1.68
N VAL A 146 11.52 -17.20 -2.25
CA VAL A 146 11.18 -16.33 -3.39
C VAL A 146 10.74 -14.96 -2.86
N SER A 147 11.51 -13.91 -3.15
CA SER A 147 11.15 -12.52 -2.78
C SER A 147 9.84 -12.10 -3.45
N TRP A 148 9.16 -11.08 -2.92
CA TRP A 148 7.88 -10.61 -3.47
C TRP A 148 8.01 -10.20 -4.95
N ASP A 149 9.14 -9.60 -5.34
CA ASP A 149 9.46 -9.27 -6.74
C ASP A 149 9.42 -10.51 -7.63
N GLN A 150 10.06 -11.59 -7.18
CA GLN A 150 10.12 -12.83 -7.94
C GLN A 150 8.76 -13.51 -8.02
N LYS A 151 7.94 -13.43 -6.97
CA LYS A 151 6.55 -13.90 -7.01
C LYS A 151 5.76 -13.12 -8.06
N LEU A 152 5.85 -11.78 -8.03
CA LEU A 152 5.17 -10.90 -8.96
C LEU A 152 5.60 -11.16 -10.41
N LEU A 153 6.90 -11.26 -10.68
CA LEU A 153 7.43 -11.57 -12.01
C LEU A 153 6.92 -12.91 -12.54
N ARG A 154 6.87 -13.94 -11.70
CA ARG A 154 6.34 -15.26 -12.08
C ARG A 154 4.85 -15.22 -12.38
N TRP A 155 4.09 -14.46 -11.60
CA TRP A 155 2.67 -14.28 -11.88
C TRP A 155 2.43 -13.56 -13.19
N ILE A 156 3.21 -12.50 -13.48
CA ILE A 156 3.15 -11.80 -14.77
C ILE A 156 3.45 -12.79 -15.90
N ASP A 157 4.51 -13.58 -15.79
CA ASP A 157 4.88 -14.60 -16.78
C ASP A 157 3.79 -15.67 -16.98
N MET A 158 3.19 -16.14 -15.88
CA MET A 158 2.05 -17.07 -15.92
C MET A 158 0.85 -16.45 -16.67
N VAL A 159 0.48 -15.22 -16.34
CA VAL A 159 -0.64 -14.51 -16.98
C VAL A 159 -0.37 -14.31 -18.48
N LEU A 160 0.84 -13.89 -18.84
CA LEU A 160 1.23 -13.71 -20.25
C LEU A 160 1.24 -15.03 -21.02
N THR A 161 1.72 -16.11 -20.41
CA THR A 161 1.76 -17.45 -21.01
C THR A 161 0.36 -18.01 -21.21
N VAL A 162 -0.52 -17.91 -20.20
CA VAL A 162 -1.92 -18.35 -20.32
C VAL A 162 -2.63 -17.55 -21.40
N HIS A 163 -2.44 -16.22 -21.44
CA HIS A 163 -3.07 -15.38 -22.46
C HIS A 163 -2.56 -15.69 -23.87
N SER A 164 -1.27 -15.98 -24.02
CA SER A 164 -0.68 -16.40 -25.30
C SER A 164 -1.22 -17.78 -25.74
N PHE A 165 -1.38 -18.71 -24.80
CA PHE A 165 -1.91 -20.05 -25.07
C PHE A 165 -3.39 -19.98 -25.46
N THR A 166 -4.22 -19.22 -24.75
CA THR A 166 -5.65 -19.06 -25.09
C THR A 166 -5.84 -18.38 -26.43
N PHE A 167 -5.02 -17.36 -26.74
CA PHE A 167 -5.02 -16.71 -28.05
C PHE A 167 -4.64 -17.69 -29.17
N SER A 168 -3.57 -18.48 -28.98
CA SER A 168 -3.14 -19.49 -29.95
C SER A 168 -4.18 -20.60 -30.16
N LEU A 169 -4.82 -21.07 -29.09
CA LEU A 169 -5.86 -22.10 -29.18
C LEU A 169 -7.09 -21.57 -29.93
N SER A 170 -7.51 -20.33 -29.66
CA SER A 170 -8.62 -19.66 -30.33
C SER A 170 -8.36 -19.45 -31.83
N LEU A 171 -7.14 -19.02 -32.19
CA LEU A 171 -6.73 -18.87 -33.57
C LEU A 171 -6.71 -20.22 -34.31
N SER A 172 -6.20 -21.27 -33.66
CA SER A 172 -6.17 -22.63 -34.21
C SER A 172 -7.59 -23.19 -34.42
N LEU A 173 -8.50 -23.03 -33.45
CA LEU A 173 -9.89 -23.47 -33.60
C LEU A 173 -10.61 -22.71 -34.73
N SER A 174 -10.38 -21.40 -34.85
CA SER A 174 -10.96 -20.61 -35.96
C SER A 174 -10.45 -21.07 -37.32
N LEU A 175 -9.13 -21.29 -37.47
CA LEU A 175 -8.57 -21.82 -38.71
C LEU A 175 -9.13 -23.20 -39.06
N SER A 176 -9.22 -24.11 -38.08
CA SER A 176 -9.79 -25.45 -38.31
C SER A 176 -11.26 -25.40 -38.71
N LEU A 177 -12.07 -24.51 -38.12
CA LEU A 177 -13.45 -24.31 -38.54
C LEU A 177 -13.54 -23.76 -39.97
N SER A 178 -12.71 -22.76 -40.31
CA SER A 178 -12.69 -22.16 -41.66
C SER A 178 -12.22 -23.12 -42.75
N LEU A 179 -11.34 -24.09 -42.44
CA LEU A 179 -10.95 -25.14 -43.39
C LEU A 179 -12.00 -26.26 -43.53
N SER A 180 -12.94 -26.37 -42.59
CA SER A 180 -13.98 -27.42 -42.59
C SER A 180 -15.29 -26.99 -43.26
N LEU A 181 -15.42 -25.72 -43.67
CA LEU A 181 -16.52 -25.18 -44.49
C LEU A 181 -16.07 -25.01 -45.95
#